data_AF-A0A498L794-F1
#
_entry.id   AF-A0A498L794-F1
#
_cell.length_a   1.000
_cell.length_b   1.000
_cell.length_c   1.000
_cell.angle_alpha   90.00
_cell.angle_beta   90.00
_cell.angle_gamma   90.00
#
_symmetry.space_group_name_H-M   'P 1'
#
loop_
_entity.id
_entity.type
_entity.pdbx_description
1 polymer ?
#
loop_
_entity_poly.entity_id
_entity_poly.type
_entity_poly.pdbx_seq_one_letter_code
_entity_poly.pdbx_strand_id
1 'polypeptide(L)'
;MGDQFIREVLSLCLQRLAIEEATNSELEFIEVVRNFEVVRKKWLHAELELKKQKELLVKSDVARAALEVKLKHARNQLDVEIKKRYKAEADYQCLEIETTVVKASVTTPETRGQIHMKGIYRVPGGERLVKELREKYVSGKGPLMLHKVEEVHAVCGLLKDFLRKLKEPLITFKLHRTFMEASEMEDEDKSVETLIKTIKDLPQPNKDTLAFLMLHLQRVMQSLMCQMDQNNLSRVFGPTVIGHGMLEPSPMTIMRDTNTQPKVVARFLSFPSDFWEGLLADKEDPLVPPVVDANVGIVCPSTSRGTEKIFKPLTSPELSKYSKTTSGGSIKGRIKHFGGTFNNPSKPKNEPGKKKFFTSPK
;
A
#
# COMPACT_ATOMS: atom_id res chain seq x y z
N MET A 1 -36.87 -47.87 34.58
CA MET A 1 -37.73 -48.65 35.48
C MET A 1 -39.11 -48.02 35.67
N GLY A 2 -39.23 -46.69 35.86
CA GLY A 2 -40.55 -46.04 36.09
C GLY A 2 -41.58 -46.10 34.96
N ASP A 3 -41.22 -45.79 33.70
CA ASP A 3 -42.21 -45.72 32.60
C ASP A 3 -42.79 -47.09 32.21
N GLN A 4 -41.97 -48.14 32.24
CA GLN A 4 -42.39 -49.52 31.96
C GLN A 4 -43.43 -49.98 32.99
N PHE A 5 -43.16 -49.72 34.27
CA PHE A 5 -44.06 -50.05 35.37
C PHE A 5 -45.38 -49.28 35.29
N ILE A 6 -45.33 -47.98 35.00
CA ILE A 6 -46.54 -47.15 34.84
C ILE A 6 -47.38 -47.63 33.64
N ARG A 7 -46.74 -48.00 32.51
CA ARG A 7 -47.43 -48.58 31.35
C ARG A 7 -48.11 -49.91 31.68
N GLU A 8 -47.41 -50.80 32.37
CA GLU A 8 -47.95 -52.10 32.79
C GLU A 8 -49.13 -51.93 33.75
N VAL A 9 -49.01 -51.04 34.75
CA VAL A 9 -50.10 -50.76 35.70
C VAL A 9 -51.32 -50.14 35.00
N LEU A 10 -51.13 -49.14 34.12
CA LEU A 10 -52.23 -48.53 33.35
C LEU A 10 -52.89 -49.53 32.39
N SER A 11 -52.09 -50.39 31.75
CA SER A 11 -52.60 -51.45 30.86
C SER A 11 -53.40 -52.47 31.65
N LEU A 12 -52.90 -52.91 32.81
CA LEU A 12 -53.59 -53.85 33.69
C LEU A 12 -54.88 -53.26 34.26
N CYS A 13 -54.90 -51.98 34.64
CA CYS A 13 -56.11 -51.29 35.08
C CYS A 13 -57.16 -51.22 33.96
N LEU A 14 -56.78 -50.82 32.74
CA LEU A 14 -57.70 -50.75 31.59
C LEU A 14 -58.22 -52.13 31.17
N GLN A 15 -57.40 -53.18 31.29
CA GLN A 15 -57.74 -54.55 30.90
C GLN A 15 -58.60 -55.28 31.93
N ARG A 16 -58.36 -55.04 33.23
CA ARG A 16 -59.18 -55.58 34.33
C ARG A 16 -60.61 -55.03 34.30
N LEU A 17 -60.77 -53.77 33.90
CA LEU A 17 -62.06 -53.05 33.89
C LEU A 17 -62.92 -53.30 32.65
N ALA A 18 -62.39 -53.94 31.60
CA ALA A 18 -63.18 -54.35 30.42
C ALA A 18 -64.06 -55.60 30.68
N ILE A 19 -63.96 -56.18 31.89
CA ILE A 19 -64.50 -57.49 32.25
C ILE A 19 -65.68 -57.38 33.26
N GLU A 20 -65.96 -56.21 33.87
CA GLU A 20 -67.00 -56.02 34.90
C GLU A 20 -67.99 -54.87 34.57
N GLU A 21 -69.28 -55.00 34.97
CA GLU A 21 -70.31 -53.94 34.84
C GLU A 21 -70.05 -52.80 35.83
N ALA A 22 -69.67 -51.62 35.32
CA ALA A 22 -69.15 -50.51 36.12
C ALA A 22 -70.24 -49.59 36.72
N THR A 23 -70.07 -49.25 38.00
CA THR A 23 -70.82 -48.23 38.76
C THR A 23 -70.45 -46.79 38.33
N ASN A 24 -71.28 -45.79 38.65
CA ASN A 24 -71.08 -44.39 38.20
C ASN A 24 -69.72 -43.79 38.65
N SER A 25 -69.25 -44.15 39.84
CA SER A 25 -67.92 -43.80 40.37
C SER A 25 -66.75 -44.42 39.58
N GLU A 26 -66.96 -45.60 38.99
CA GLU A 26 -65.95 -46.27 38.17
C GLU A 26 -65.83 -45.61 36.78
N LEU A 27 -66.91 -45.04 36.24
CA LEU A 27 -66.90 -44.27 34.99
C LEU A 27 -66.09 -42.97 35.12
N GLU A 28 -66.21 -42.24 36.23
CA GLU A 28 -65.39 -41.05 36.51
C GLU A 28 -63.90 -41.42 36.65
N PHE A 29 -63.60 -42.52 37.34
CA PHE A 29 -62.23 -43.03 37.45
C PHE A 29 -61.63 -43.40 36.08
N ILE A 30 -62.42 -44.00 35.19
CA ILE A 30 -62.03 -44.30 33.80
C ILE A 30 -61.66 -43.02 33.03
N GLU A 31 -62.44 -41.95 33.17
CA GLU A 31 -62.16 -40.69 32.51
C GLU A 31 -60.86 -40.06 33.02
N VAL A 32 -60.61 -40.11 34.32
CA VAL A 32 -59.36 -39.67 34.94
C VAL A 32 -58.16 -40.46 34.39
N VAL A 33 -58.26 -41.80 34.32
CA VAL A 33 -57.19 -42.66 33.78
C VAL A 33 -56.94 -42.37 32.29
N ARG A 34 -57.99 -42.16 31.49
CA ARG A 34 -57.86 -41.75 30.08
C ARG A 34 -57.18 -40.39 29.93
N ASN A 35 -57.54 -39.42 30.77
CA ASN A 35 -56.89 -38.11 30.79
C ASN A 35 -55.41 -38.20 31.17
N PHE A 36 -55.05 -39.02 32.16
CA PHE A 36 -53.65 -39.28 32.50
C PHE A 36 -52.88 -39.89 31.33
N GLU A 37 -53.45 -40.85 30.58
CA GLU A 37 -52.78 -41.42 29.42
C GLU A 37 -52.61 -40.42 28.26
N VAL A 38 -53.60 -39.54 28.04
CA VAL A 38 -53.49 -38.44 27.05
C VAL A 38 -52.38 -37.47 27.44
N VAL A 39 -52.31 -37.07 28.71
CA VAL A 39 -51.27 -36.18 29.24
C VAL A 39 -49.90 -36.84 29.14
N ARG A 40 -49.79 -38.13 29.49
CA ARG A 40 -48.54 -38.90 29.37
C ARG A 40 -48.04 -38.97 27.93
N LYS A 41 -48.93 -39.22 26.96
CA LYS A 41 -48.58 -39.20 25.52
C LYS A 41 -48.10 -37.84 25.05
N LYS A 42 -48.78 -36.75 25.46
CA LYS A 42 -48.35 -35.38 25.17
C LYS A 42 -46.98 -35.06 25.78
N TRP A 43 -46.74 -35.48 27.02
CA TRP A 43 -45.46 -35.32 27.70
C TRP A 43 -44.34 -36.05 26.94
N LEU A 44 -44.55 -37.31 26.58
CA LEU A 44 -43.57 -38.11 25.83
C LEU A 44 -43.23 -37.47 24.47
N HIS A 45 -44.24 -36.93 23.77
CA HIS A 45 -44.02 -36.22 22.51
C HIS A 45 -43.21 -34.93 22.71
N ALA A 46 -43.55 -34.14 23.74
CA ALA A 46 -42.80 -32.93 24.08
C ALA A 46 -41.34 -33.23 24.47
N GLU A 47 -41.10 -34.33 25.19
CA GLU A 47 -39.76 -34.79 25.56
C GLU A 47 -38.94 -35.21 24.32
N LEU A 48 -39.55 -35.89 23.36
CA LEU A 48 -38.92 -36.25 22.09
C LEU A 48 -38.56 -35.01 21.27
N GLU A 49 -39.47 -34.05 21.16
CA GLU A 49 -39.24 -32.81 20.43
C GLU A 49 -38.17 -31.96 21.11
N LEU A 50 -38.15 -31.88 22.45
CA LEU A 50 -37.10 -31.22 23.21
C LEU A 50 -35.73 -31.84 22.93
N LYS A 51 -35.65 -33.18 22.84
CA LYS A 51 -34.41 -33.88 22.51
C LYS A 51 -33.94 -33.51 21.09
N LYS A 52 -34.84 -33.52 20.11
CA LYS A 52 -34.57 -33.14 18.73
C LYS A 52 -34.09 -31.68 18.62
N GLN A 53 -34.75 -30.76 19.32
CA GLN A 53 -34.36 -29.35 19.34
C GLN A 53 -32.99 -29.13 19.99
N LYS A 54 -32.66 -29.86 21.06
CA LYS A 54 -31.33 -29.84 21.68
C LYS A 54 -30.24 -30.31 20.69
N GLU A 55 -30.48 -31.38 19.95
CA GLU A 55 -29.54 -31.85 18.93
C GLU A 55 -29.34 -30.84 17.80
N LEU A 56 -30.41 -30.18 17.33
CA LEU A 56 -30.33 -29.12 16.33
C LEU A 56 -29.57 -27.90 16.85
N LEU A 57 -29.77 -27.51 18.11
CA LEU A 57 -29.05 -26.42 18.74
C LEU A 57 -27.54 -26.69 18.77
N VAL A 58 -27.12 -27.89 19.20
CA VAL A 58 -25.71 -28.29 19.20
C VAL A 58 -25.11 -28.27 17.79
N LYS A 59 -25.83 -28.79 16.78
CA LYS A 59 -25.38 -28.73 15.38
C LYS A 59 -25.19 -27.30 14.89
N SER A 60 -26.13 -26.42 15.22
CA SER A 60 -26.07 -24.99 14.89
C SER A 60 -24.89 -24.29 15.56
N ASP A 61 -24.63 -24.58 16.83
CA ASP A 61 -23.50 -24.00 17.57
C ASP A 61 -22.14 -24.42 17.00
N VAL A 62 -21.99 -25.69 16.62
CA VAL A 62 -20.78 -26.18 15.94
C VAL A 62 -20.59 -25.49 14.59
N ALA A 63 -21.66 -25.37 13.79
CA ALA A 63 -21.60 -24.68 12.50
C ALA A 63 -21.25 -23.19 12.66
N ARG A 64 -21.82 -22.52 13.66
CA ARG A 64 -21.50 -21.13 14.01
C ARG A 64 -20.03 -20.96 14.39
N ALA A 65 -19.50 -21.82 15.26
CA ALA A 65 -18.08 -21.79 15.64
C ALA A 65 -17.16 -22.01 14.42
N ALA A 66 -17.50 -22.94 13.53
CA ALA A 66 -16.74 -23.17 12.31
C ALA A 66 -16.75 -21.93 11.37
N LEU A 67 -17.89 -21.25 11.24
CA LEU A 67 -17.99 -20.02 10.47
C LEU A 67 -17.21 -18.87 11.12
N GLU A 68 -17.22 -18.74 12.44
CA GLU A 68 -16.42 -17.73 13.16
C GLU A 68 -14.92 -17.91 12.91
N VAL A 69 -14.42 -19.15 12.88
CA VAL A 69 -13.03 -19.45 12.51
C VAL A 69 -12.72 -19.05 11.07
N LYS A 70 -13.59 -19.42 10.12
CA LYS A 70 -13.43 -19.03 8.70
C LYS A 70 -13.44 -17.52 8.53
N LEU A 71 -14.32 -16.83 9.23
CA LEU A 71 -14.44 -15.38 9.20
C LEU A 71 -13.18 -14.72 9.77
N LYS A 72 -12.64 -15.22 10.89
CA LYS A 72 -11.36 -14.76 11.45
C LYS A 72 -10.21 -14.97 10.45
N HIS A 73 -10.16 -16.12 9.79
CA HIS A 73 -9.13 -16.39 8.78
C HIS A 73 -9.25 -15.44 7.58
N ALA A 74 -10.46 -15.20 7.07
CA ALA A 74 -10.71 -14.27 5.97
C ALA A 74 -10.30 -12.83 6.33
N ARG A 75 -10.61 -12.36 7.55
CA ARG A 75 -10.16 -11.04 8.05
C ARG A 75 -8.64 -10.93 8.07
N ASN A 76 -7.95 -11.95 8.59
CA ASN A 76 -6.49 -11.96 8.63
C ASN A 76 -5.86 -11.93 7.22
N GLN A 77 -6.44 -12.67 6.25
CA GLN A 77 -5.98 -12.62 4.87
C GLN A 77 -6.15 -11.21 4.27
N LEU A 78 -7.30 -10.58 4.52
CA LEU A 78 -7.55 -9.21 4.07
C LEU A 78 -6.55 -8.22 4.66
N ASP A 79 -6.23 -8.33 5.96
CA ASP A 79 -5.23 -7.47 6.61
C ASP A 79 -3.83 -7.62 5.99
N VAL A 80 -3.42 -8.86 5.66
CA VAL A 80 -2.16 -9.11 4.97
C VAL A 80 -2.16 -8.46 3.59
N GLU A 81 -3.26 -8.61 2.84
CA GLU A 81 -3.35 -8.06 1.49
C GLU A 81 -3.43 -6.53 1.49
N ILE A 82 -4.13 -5.94 2.46
CA ILE A 82 -4.15 -4.48 2.68
C ILE A 82 -2.74 -3.96 2.95
N LYS A 83 -1.96 -4.63 3.81
CA LYS A 83 -0.57 -4.24 4.09
C LYS A 83 0.33 -4.34 2.85
N LYS A 84 0.17 -5.39 2.05
CA LYS A 84 0.89 -5.53 0.78
C LYS A 84 0.55 -4.41 -0.20
N ARG A 85 -0.74 -4.07 -0.34
CA ARG A 85 -1.20 -2.96 -1.17
C ARG A 85 -0.62 -1.63 -0.72
N TYR A 86 -0.67 -1.32 0.57
CA TYR A 86 -0.07 -0.08 1.08
C TYR A 86 1.42 0.03 0.78
N LYS A 87 2.17 -1.08 0.89
CA LYS A 87 3.59 -1.10 0.51
C LYS A 87 3.78 -0.87 -0.99
N ALA A 88 3.03 -1.58 -1.83
CA ALA A 88 3.11 -1.45 -3.28
C ALA A 88 2.71 -0.04 -3.77
N GLU A 89 1.66 0.55 -3.20
CA GLU A 89 1.23 1.93 -3.50
C GLU A 89 2.28 2.95 -3.08
N ALA A 90 2.94 2.77 -1.93
CA ALA A 90 4.03 3.64 -1.50
C ALA A 90 5.25 3.51 -2.42
N ASP A 91 5.62 2.29 -2.82
CA ASP A 91 6.71 2.03 -3.77
C ASP A 91 6.39 2.65 -5.15
N TYR A 92 5.14 2.54 -5.62
CA TYR A 92 4.67 3.14 -6.87
C TYR A 92 4.72 4.67 -6.83
N GLN A 93 4.23 5.29 -5.75
CA GLN A 93 4.29 6.75 -5.57
C GLN A 93 5.74 7.26 -5.55
N CYS A 94 6.66 6.52 -4.92
CA CYS A 94 8.08 6.84 -4.94
C CYS A 94 8.61 6.89 -6.38
N LEU A 95 8.31 5.85 -7.19
CA LEU A 95 8.74 5.76 -8.58
C LEU A 95 8.10 6.83 -9.49
N GLU A 96 6.84 7.17 -9.24
CA GLU A 96 6.13 8.23 -9.98
C GLU A 96 6.75 9.60 -9.72
N ILE A 97 7.13 9.89 -8.47
CA ILE A 97 7.85 11.11 -8.10
C ILE A 97 9.22 11.16 -8.80
N GLU A 98 9.99 10.06 -8.77
CA GLU A 98 11.29 9.96 -9.42
C GLU A 98 11.21 10.28 -10.92
N THR A 99 10.25 9.67 -11.61
CA THR A 99 10.00 9.91 -13.04
C THR A 99 9.59 11.36 -13.30
N THR A 100 8.75 11.93 -12.44
CA THR A 100 8.25 13.31 -12.57
C THR A 100 9.38 14.34 -12.43
N VAL A 101 10.30 14.15 -11.47
CA VAL A 101 11.43 15.08 -11.26
C VAL A 101 12.32 15.14 -12.49
N VAL A 102 12.70 13.99 -13.06
CA VAL A 102 13.53 13.95 -14.27
C VAL A 102 12.80 14.59 -15.44
N LYS A 103 11.57 14.16 -15.74
CA LYS A 103 10.80 14.67 -16.87
C LYS A 103 10.58 16.17 -16.78
N ALA A 104 10.16 16.68 -15.62
CA ALA A 104 9.93 18.10 -15.43
C ALA A 104 11.23 18.91 -15.54
N SER A 105 12.34 18.43 -14.97
CA SER A 105 13.60 19.18 -14.97
C SER A 105 14.26 19.24 -16.35
N VAL A 106 14.07 18.21 -17.18
CA VAL A 106 14.55 18.14 -18.56
C VAL A 106 13.67 18.96 -19.52
N THR A 107 12.34 18.86 -19.39
CA THR A 107 11.40 19.56 -20.31
C THR A 107 11.25 21.05 -20.00
N THR A 108 11.50 21.49 -18.76
CA THR A 108 11.35 22.90 -18.37
C THR A 108 12.28 23.84 -19.18
N PRO A 109 13.59 23.57 -19.32
CA PRO A 109 14.46 24.38 -20.18
C PRO A 109 14.04 24.37 -21.65
N GLU A 110 13.57 23.23 -22.18
CA GLU A 110 13.12 23.09 -23.57
C GLU A 110 11.87 23.94 -23.83
N THR A 111 10.82 23.74 -23.05
CA THR A 111 9.52 24.42 -23.19
C THR A 111 9.59 25.93 -22.96
N ARG A 112 10.57 26.41 -22.19
CA ARG A 112 10.81 27.84 -21.96
C ARG A 112 11.77 28.47 -22.97
N GLY A 113 12.28 27.70 -23.93
CA GLY A 113 13.30 28.18 -24.89
C GLY A 113 14.65 28.52 -24.23
N GLN A 114 14.89 28.04 -23.01
CA GLN A 114 16.09 28.32 -22.22
C GLN A 114 17.20 27.29 -22.43
N ILE A 115 16.98 26.29 -23.28
CA ILE A 115 18.01 25.31 -23.69
C ILE A 115 19.27 26.00 -24.25
N HIS A 116 19.10 27.20 -24.82
CA HIS A 116 20.18 28.02 -25.40
C HIS A 116 20.98 28.82 -24.36
N MET A 117 20.63 28.77 -23.07
CA MET A 117 21.33 29.54 -22.05
C MET A 117 22.80 29.11 -21.92
N LYS A 118 23.69 30.11 -21.95
CA LYS A 118 25.14 29.91 -21.85
C LYS A 118 25.51 29.15 -20.58
N GLY A 119 26.24 28.06 -20.73
CA GLY A 119 26.69 27.22 -19.64
C GLY A 119 25.57 26.46 -18.93
N ILE A 120 24.43 26.19 -19.60
CA ILE A 120 23.38 25.31 -19.06
C ILE A 120 23.99 23.99 -18.54
N TYR A 121 23.50 23.50 -17.41
CA TYR A 121 24.10 22.40 -16.63
C TYR A 121 25.49 22.63 -16.02
N ARG A 122 26.36 23.48 -16.59
CA ARG A 122 27.68 23.81 -16.01
C ARG A 122 27.58 24.86 -14.90
N VAL A 123 26.87 25.95 -15.15
CA VAL A 123 26.68 27.04 -14.18
C VAL A 123 25.83 26.52 -13.02
N PRO A 124 26.29 26.66 -11.76
CA PRO A 124 25.50 26.27 -10.60
C PRO A 124 24.31 27.22 -10.44
N GLY A 125 23.15 26.68 -10.08
CA GLY A 125 22.02 27.49 -9.64
C GLY A 125 22.11 27.84 -8.16
N GLY A 126 21.23 28.74 -7.70
CA GLY A 126 21.12 29.11 -6.30
C GLY A 126 20.94 27.90 -5.38
N GLU A 127 21.95 27.59 -4.56
CA GLU A 127 22.00 26.37 -3.72
C GLU A 127 20.77 26.25 -2.80
N ARG A 128 20.35 27.38 -2.23
CA ARG A 128 19.14 27.46 -1.41
C ARG A 128 17.90 27.04 -2.19
N LEU A 129 17.73 27.54 -3.41
CA LEU A 129 16.58 27.21 -4.26
C LEU A 129 16.61 25.73 -4.69
N VAL A 130 17.78 25.19 -5.04
CA VAL A 130 17.94 23.75 -5.32
C VAL A 130 17.54 22.92 -4.09
N LYS A 131 17.92 23.35 -2.89
CA LYS A 131 17.52 22.68 -1.64
C LYS A 131 16.03 22.75 -1.38
N GLU A 132 15.41 23.92 -1.54
CA GLU A 132 13.96 24.10 -1.37
C GLU A 132 13.17 23.25 -2.37
N LEU A 133 13.59 23.23 -3.64
CA LEU A 133 12.98 22.38 -4.68
C LEU A 133 13.13 20.89 -4.36
N ARG A 134 14.28 20.49 -3.81
CA ARG A 134 14.50 19.11 -3.37
C ARG A 134 13.54 18.72 -2.27
N GLU A 135 13.49 19.50 -1.20
CA GLU A 135 12.63 19.23 -0.05
C GLU A 135 11.16 19.15 -0.47
N LYS A 136 10.75 19.98 -1.42
CA LYS A 136 9.40 19.95 -1.99
C LYS A 136 9.07 18.61 -2.66
N TYR A 137 9.96 18.05 -3.49
CA TYR A 137 9.69 16.74 -4.11
C TYR A 137 9.82 15.58 -3.11
N VAL A 138 10.84 15.61 -2.23
CA VAL A 138 11.06 14.53 -1.24
C VAL A 138 9.89 14.43 -0.25
N SER A 139 9.29 15.56 0.12
CA SER A 139 8.14 15.58 1.02
C SER A 139 6.85 15.01 0.40
N GLY A 140 6.81 14.76 -0.91
CA GLY A 140 5.62 14.30 -1.64
C GLY A 140 4.46 15.32 -1.64
N LYS A 141 4.70 16.57 -1.23
CA LYS A 141 3.65 17.58 -1.08
C LYS A 141 3.38 18.32 -2.38
N GLY A 142 2.44 17.80 -3.15
CA GLY A 142 1.86 18.45 -4.32
C GLY A 142 2.79 18.46 -5.55
N PRO A 143 2.31 19.01 -6.68
CA PRO A 143 3.05 18.97 -7.94
C PRO A 143 4.30 19.85 -7.91
N LEU A 144 5.38 19.33 -8.48
CA LEU A 144 6.63 20.07 -8.67
C LEU A 144 6.46 21.06 -9.82
N MET A 145 6.04 22.29 -9.51
CA MET A 145 5.78 23.36 -10.50
C MET A 145 7.08 24.00 -11.01
N LEU A 146 7.97 23.22 -11.64
CA LEU A 146 9.27 23.72 -12.14
C LEU A 146 9.12 24.80 -13.22
N HIS A 147 8.03 24.81 -13.96
CA HIS A 147 7.69 25.87 -14.91
C HIS A 147 7.59 27.28 -14.28
N LYS A 148 7.37 27.38 -12.96
CA LYS A 148 7.32 28.65 -12.22
C LYS A 148 8.68 29.09 -11.65
N VAL A 149 9.70 28.24 -11.73
CA VAL A 149 11.03 28.54 -11.20
C VAL A 149 11.75 29.42 -12.20
N GLU A 150 11.97 30.69 -11.88
CA GLU A 150 12.59 31.65 -12.82
C GLU A 150 14.00 31.21 -13.23
N GLU A 151 14.80 30.72 -12.28
CA GLU A 151 16.19 30.34 -12.47
C GLU A 151 16.36 28.94 -13.08
N VAL A 152 16.69 28.87 -14.38
CA VAL A 152 16.91 27.57 -15.06
C VAL A 152 18.09 26.79 -14.48
N HIS A 153 19.13 27.48 -13.98
CA HIS A 153 20.30 26.83 -13.39
C HIS A 153 19.94 26.10 -12.09
N ALA A 154 18.94 26.58 -11.35
CA ALA A 154 18.39 25.85 -10.20
C ALA A 154 17.63 24.60 -10.63
N VAL A 155 16.86 24.65 -11.72
CA VAL A 155 16.21 23.47 -12.31
C VAL A 155 17.24 22.44 -12.78
N CYS A 156 18.29 22.88 -13.48
CA CYS A 156 19.41 22.02 -13.88
C CYS A 156 20.14 21.45 -12.65
N GLY A 157 20.32 22.27 -11.61
CA GLY A 157 20.90 21.87 -10.33
C GLY A 157 20.08 20.77 -9.65
N LEU A 158 18.76 20.90 -9.64
CA LEU A 158 17.83 19.91 -9.11
C LEU A 158 17.94 18.57 -9.84
N LEU A 159 17.95 18.56 -11.18
CA LEU A 159 18.12 17.33 -11.97
C LEU A 159 19.40 16.59 -11.56
N LYS A 160 20.53 17.32 -11.54
CA LYS A 160 21.82 16.71 -11.20
C LYS A 160 21.87 16.24 -9.74
N ASP A 161 21.27 17.00 -8.83
CA ASP A 161 21.21 16.64 -7.41
C ASP A 161 20.35 15.39 -7.18
N PHE A 162 19.22 15.27 -7.90
CA PHE A 162 18.36 14.10 -7.89
C PHE A 162 19.10 12.86 -8.39
N LEU A 163 19.71 12.92 -9.57
CA LEU A 163 20.43 11.77 -10.17
C LEU A 163 21.62 11.30 -9.31
N ARG A 164 22.36 12.22 -8.69
CA ARG A 164 23.47 11.88 -7.77
C ARG A 164 23.03 11.23 -6.46
N LYS A 165 21.77 11.43 -6.04
CA LYS A 165 21.23 10.96 -4.76
C LYS A 165 20.35 9.72 -4.89
N LEU A 166 20.27 9.14 -6.09
CA LEU A 166 19.70 7.81 -6.27
C LEU A 166 20.45 6.79 -5.38
N LYS A 167 19.76 5.72 -4.98
CA LYS A 167 20.34 4.66 -4.14
C LYS A 167 21.54 3.97 -4.80
N GLU A 168 21.55 3.97 -6.13
CA GLU A 168 22.66 3.55 -6.99
C GLU A 168 22.72 4.51 -8.19
N PRO A 169 23.88 4.65 -8.88
CA PRO A 169 23.96 5.50 -10.07
C PRO A 169 22.97 5.06 -11.14
N LEU A 170 22.61 5.97 -12.06
CA LEU A 170 21.64 5.66 -13.12
C LEU A 170 22.04 4.45 -13.96
N ILE A 171 23.34 4.20 -14.13
CA ILE A 171 23.86 3.03 -14.85
C ILE A 171 23.94 1.74 -14.00
N THR A 172 23.49 1.77 -12.75
CA THR A 172 23.55 0.71 -11.72
C THR A 172 24.96 0.35 -11.25
N PHE A 173 25.08 -0.18 -10.03
CA PHE A 173 26.37 -0.71 -9.55
C PHE A 173 26.82 -1.93 -10.36
N LYS A 174 25.86 -2.78 -10.77
CA LYS A 174 26.12 -4.04 -11.47
C LYS A 174 26.82 -3.84 -12.81
N LEU A 175 26.40 -2.84 -13.59
CA LEU A 175 26.90 -2.60 -14.94
C LEU A 175 28.00 -1.53 -14.99
N HIS A 176 28.29 -0.86 -13.87
CA HIS A 176 29.27 0.23 -13.78
C HIS A 176 30.61 -0.12 -14.40
N ARG A 177 31.22 -1.23 -13.96
CA ARG A 177 32.53 -1.66 -14.44
C ARG A 177 32.55 -1.89 -15.95
N THR A 178 31.53 -2.56 -16.49
CA THR A 178 31.41 -2.85 -17.93
C THR A 178 31.34 -1.57 -18.75
N PHE A 179 30.59 -0.55 -18.29
CA PHE A 179 30.55 0.75 -18.96
C PHE A 179 31.91 1.45 -18.97
N MET A 180 32.61 1.44 -17.83
CA MET A 180 33.92 2.07 -17.69
C MET A 180 34.94 1.42 -18.62
N GLU A 181 35.06 0.08 -18.56
CA GLU A 181 35.98 -0.69 -19.40
C GLU A 181 35.65 -0.52 -20.89
N ALA A 182 34.38 -0.60 -21.28
CA ALA A 182 33.96 -0.42 -22.67
C ALA A 182 34.34 0.96 -23.23
N SER A 183 34.31 2.02 -22.42
CA SER A 183 34.67 3.37 -22.85
C SER A 183 36.18 3.59 -23.08
N GLU A 184 37.02 2.68 -22.58
CA GLU A 184 38.48 2.73 -22.69
C GLU A 184 39.05 1.71 -23.68
N MET A 185 38.19 0.95 -24.36
CA MET A 185 38.61 0.00 -25.38
C MET A 185 39.21 0.72 -26.60
N GLU A 186 40.31 0.17 -27.12
CA GLU A 186 40.96 0.68 -28.34
C GLU A 186 40.20 0.28 -29.61
N ASP A 187 39.54 -0.89 -29.58
CA ASP A 187 38.67 -1.37 -30.65
C ASP A 187 37.31 -0.65 -30.56
N GLU A 188 37.10 0.31 -31.44
CA GLU A 188 35.92 1.17 -31.51
C GLU A 188 34.63 0.38 -31.78
N ASP A 189 34.66 -0.60 -32.68
CA ASP A 189 33.47 -1.38 -33.03
C ASP A 189 33.04 -2.26 -31.86
N LYS A 190 34.02 -2.92 -31.23
CA LYS A 190 33.77 -3.74 -30.03
C LYS A 190 33.36 -2.90 -28.82
N SER A 191 33.90 -1.68 -28.68
CA SER A 191 33.47 -0.70 -27.68
C SER A 191 31.99 -0.38 -27.84
N VAL A 192 31.58 -0.01 -29.06
CA VAL A 192 30.19 0.32 -29.40
C VAL A 192 29.25 -0.86 -29.16
N GLU A 193 29.61 -2.06 -29.62
CA GLU A 193 28.81 -3.27 -29.41
C GLU A 193 28.60 -3.56 -27.91
N THR A 194 29.68 -3.49 -27.12
CA THR A 194 29.64 -3.72 -25.67
C THR A 194 28.77 -2.68 -24.97
N LEU A 195 28.88 -1.40 -25.33
CA LEU A 195 28.06 -0.33 -24.77
C LEU A 195 26.58 -0.52 -25.11
N ILE A 196 26.23 -0.82 -26.37
CA ILE A 196 24.84 -1.07 -26.78
C ILE A 196 24.24 -2.24 -26.00
N LYS A 197 24.97 -3.36 -25.90
CA LYS A 197 24.52 -4.51 -25.12
C LYS A 197 24.30 -4.13 -23.65
N THR A 198 25.26 -3.43 -23.05
CA THR A 198 25.18 -3.02 -21.63
C THR A 198 24.01 -2.05 -21.39
N ILE A 199 23.71 -1.15 -22.33
CA ILE A 199 22.52 -0.28 -22.26
C ILE A 199 21.23 -1.10 -22.32
N LYS A 200 21.15 -2.10 -23.19
CA LYS A 200 19.97 -2.98 -23.32
C LYS A 200 19.74 -3.83 -22.05
N ASP A 201 20.81 -4.17 -21.34
CA ASP A 201 20.79 -4.93 -20.07
C ASP A 201 20.41 -4.06 -18.85
N LEU A 202 20.31 -2.73 -18.99
CA LEU A 202 19.85 -1.86 -17.90
C LEU A 202 18.39 -2.18 -17.53
N PRO A 203 18.02 -2.08 -16.24
CA PRO A 203 16.61 -2.11 -15.84
C PRO A 203 15.82 -1.06 -16.63
N GLN A 204 14.58 -1.38 -17.01
CA GLN A 204 13.77 -0.53 -17.88
C GLN A 204 13.68 0.94 -17.40
N PRO A 205 13.44 1.24 -16.10
CA PRO A 205 13.39 2.63 -15.64
C PRO A 205 14.70 3.39 -15.86
N ASN A 206 15.84 2.73 -15.65
CA ASN A 206 17.18 3.29 -15.86
C ASN A 206 17.43 3.56 -17.34
N LYS A 207 17.09 2.59 -18.20
CA LYS A 207 17.23 2.69 -19.66
C LYS A 207 16.40 3.82 -20.25
N ASP A 208 15.12 3.92 -19.87
CA ASP A 208 14.21 4.99 -20.31
C ASP A 208 14.72 6.37 -19.88
N THR A 209 15.12 6.47 -18.61
CA THR A 209 15.64 7.71 -18.02
C THR A 209 16.94 8.14 -18.71
N LEU A 210 17.84 7.19 -18.99
CA LEU A 210 19.08 7.44 -19.71
C LEU A 210 18.80 7.91 -21.14
N ALA A 211 17.95 7.21 -21.89
CA ALA A 211 17.60 7.56 -23.26
C ALA A 211 16.98 8.97 -23.35
N PHE A 212 16.02 9.26 -22.46
CA PHE A 212 15.38 10.56 -22.39
C PHE A 212 16.37 11.69 -22.06
N LEU A 213 17.31 11.44 -21.14
CA LEU A 213 18.37 12.39 -20.80
C LEU A 213 19.34 12.60 -21.96
N MET A 214 19.79 11.54 -22.63
CA MET A 214 20.75 11.63 -23.73
C MET A 214 20.18 12.41 -24.91
N LEU A 215 18.92 12.17 -25.29
CA LEU A 215 18.22 12.96 -26.31
C LEU A 215 18.18 14.45 -25.96
N HIS A 216 17.88 14.79 -24.71
CA HIS A 216 17.89 16.17 -24.26
C HIS A 216 19.29 16.80 -24.36
N LEU A 217 20.33 16.10 -23.87
CA LEU A 217 21.70 16.60 -23.91
C LEU A 217 22.23 16.76 -25.34
N GLN A 218 21.81 15.90 -26.28
CA GLN A 218 22.11 16.07 -27.70
C GLN A 218 21.50 17.37 -28.26
N ARG A 219 20.27 17.72 -27.89
CA ARG A 219 19.66 19.02 -28.27
C ARG A 219 20.39 20.21 -27.66
N VAL A 220 20.88 20.08 -26.43
CA VAL A 220 21.73 21.10 -25.80
C VAL A 220 23.01 21.30 -26.62
N MET A 221 23.69 20.23 -27.01
CA MET A 221 24.93 20.29 -27.81
C MET A 221 24.72 20.96 -29.18
N GLN A 222 23.56 20.75 -29.81
CA GLN A 222 23.23 21.37 -31.10
C GLN A 222 23.07 22.89 -30.99
N SER A 223 22.78 23.41 -29.79
CA SER A 223 22.65 24.84 -29.56
C SER A 223 24.01 25.52 -29.36
N LEU A 224 24.54 26.13 -30.43
CA LEU A 224 25.80 26.89 -30.39
C LEU A 224 25.81 28.02 -29.33
N MET A 225 24.64 28.62 -29.03
CA MET A 225 24.53 29.70 -28.04
C MET A 225 24.80 29.24 -26.60
N CYS A 226 24.55 27.96 -26.28
CA CYS A 226 24.69 27.47 -24.92
C CYS A 226 26.16 27.22 -24.54
N GLN A 227 27.08 27.11 -25.51
CA GLN A 227 28.50 26.85 -25.29
C GLN A 227 28.80 25.57 -24.49
N MET A 228 27.95 24.56 -24.62
CA MET A 228 28.09 23.25 -23.98
C MET A 228 28.29 22.17 -25.04
N ASP A 229 29.55 21.88 -25.37
CA ASP A 229 29.93 20.78 -26.25
C ASP A 229 29.86 19.42 -25.52
N GLN A 230 30.16 18.35 -26.27
CA GLN A 230 30.18 16.98 -25.76
C GLN A 230 31.09 16.84 -24.52
N ASN A 231 32.29 17.42 -24.56
CA ASN A 231 33.28 17.31 -23.49
C ASN A 231 32.78 18.02 -22.21
N ASN A 232 32.24 19.23 -22.35
CA ASN A 232 31.70 20.01 -21.25
C ASN A 232 30.52 19.29 -20.58
N LEU A 233 29.59 18.75 -21.35
CA LEU A 233 28.47 17.97 -20.79
C LEU A 233 28.95 16.67 -20.16
N SER A 234 29.90 15.97 -20.79
CA SER A 234 30.46 14.72 -20.27
C SER A 234 31.14 14.90 -18.92
N ARG A 235 31.85 16.02 -18.71
CA ARG A 235 32.45 16.36 -17.41
C ARG A 235 31.41 16.63 -16.33
N VAL A 236 30.28 17.24 -16.69
CA VAL A 236 29.19 17.53 -15.74
C VAL A 236 28.39 16.27 -15.42
N PHE A 237 28.08 15.46 -16.43
CA PHE A 237 27.20 14.30 -16.29
C PHE A 237 27.94 13.00 -15.96
N GLY A 238 29.26 12.91 -16.15
CA GLY A 238 30.08 11.77 -15.71
C GLY A 238 29.83 11.40 -14.25
N PRO A 239 30.17 12.27 -13.27
CA PRO A 239 29.89 11.98 -11.86
C PRO A 239 28.39 11.95 -11.51
N THR A 240 27.52 12.49 -12.37
CA THR A 240 26.07 12.57 -12.12
C THR A 240 25.31 11.32 -12.53
N VAL A 241 25.72 10.67 -13.64
CA VAL A 241 25.03 9.52 -14.26
C VAL A 241 25.80 8.23 -14.02
N ILE A 242 27.13 8.28 -14.14
CA ILE A 242 28.01 7.12 -14.02
C ILE A 242 28.34 6.86 -12.56
N GLY A 243 28.74 7.89 -11.82
CA GLY A 243 29.09 7.77 -10.40
C GLY A 243 30.15 6.69 -10.14
N HIS A 244 29.99 5.94 -9.05
CA HIS A 244 30.91 4.88 -8.65
C HIS A 244 30.20 3.53 -8.59
N GLY A 245 30.95 2.44 -8.79
CA GLY A 245 30.45 1.07 -8.74
C GLY A 245 30.11 0.56 -7.32
N MET A 246 30.19 1.43 -6.30
CA MET A 246 29.89 1.12 -4.90
C MET A 246 29.48 2.39 -4.13
N LEU A 247 28.82 2.19 -2.98
CA LEU A 247 28.34 3.27 -2.11
C LEU A 247 29.49 4.13 -1.53
N GLU A 248 30.52 3.46 -1.02
CA GLU A 248 31.66 4.09 -0.33
C GLU A 248 32.96 3.77 -1.07
N PRO A 249 33.29 4.50 -2.15
CA PRO A 249 34.51 4.28 -2.91
C PRO A 249 35.75 4.79 -2.17
N SER A 250 36.87 4.08 -2.31
CA SER A 250 38.15 4.57 -1.79
C SER A 250 38.62 5.85 -2.51
N PRO A 251 39.46 6.69 -1.89
CA PRO A 251 40.03 7.86 -2.57
C PRO A 251 40.71 7.53 -3.91
N MET A 252 41.42 6.39 -4.00
CA MET A 252 42.03 5.94 -5.26
C MET A 252 40.98 5.58 -6.31
N THR A 253 39.91 4.90 -5.92
CA THR A 253 38.77 4.59 -6.80
C THR A 253 38.14 5.87 -7.31
N ILE A 254 37.91 6.86 -6.44
CA ILE A 254 37.35 8.17 -6.82
C ILE A 254 38.24 8.84 -7.87
N MET A 255 39.55 8.90 -7.64
CA MET A 255 40.51 9.52 -8.56
C MET A 255 40.51 8.82 -9.93
N ARG A 256 40.51 7.49 -9.96
CA ARG A 256 40.46 6.72 -11.21
C ARG A 256 39.15 6.93 -11.96
N ASP A 257 38.03 6.77 -11.25
CA ASP A 257 36.71 6.81 -11.87
C ASP A 257 36.40 8.22 -12.41
N THR A 258 36.77 9.29 -11.67
CA THR A 258 36.53 10.68 -12.08
C THR A 258 37.15 11.02 -13.45
N ASN A 259 38.26 10.39 -13.81
CA ASN A 259 38.90 10.57 -15.12
C ASN A 259 38.22 9.78 -16.25
N THR A 260 37.48 8.73 -15.91
CA THR A 260 36.91 7.77 -16.88
C THR A 260 35.42 8.00 -17.10
N GLN A 261 34.67 8.40 -16.07
CA GLN A 261 33.24 8.70 -16.17
C GLN A 261 32.87 9.64 -17.33
N PRO A 262 33.63 10.72 -17.63
CA PRO A 262 33.33 11.57 -18.78
C PRO A 262 33.47 10.84 -20.12
N LYS A 263 34.39 9.88 -20.24
CA LYS A 263 34.54 9.10 -21.49
C LYS A 263 33.28 8.31 -21.78
N VAL A 264 32.69 7.66 -20.77
CA VAL A 264 31.42 6.92 -20.93
C VAL A 264 30.30 7.83 -21.43
N VAL A 265 30.12 9.00 -20.82
CA VAL A 265 29.07 9.94 -21.24
C VAL A 265 29.33 10.49 -22.64
N ALA A 266 30.59 10.75 -23.00
CA ALA A 266 30.94 11.16 -24.36
C ALA A 266 30.52 10.10 -25.38
N ARG A 267 30.78 8.81 -25.10
CA ARG A 267 30.33 7.69 -25.94
C ARG A 267 28.80 7.65 -26.07
N PHE A 268 28.07 7.83 -24.97
CA PHE A 268 26.60 7.88 -25.01
C PHE A 268 26.08 9.02 -25.90
N LEU A 269 26.68 10.21 -25.78
CA LEU A 269 26.29 11.37 -26.57
C LEU A 269 26.64 11.23 -28.06
N SER A 270 27.61 10.38 -28.40
CA SER A 270 27.98 10.06 -29.78
C SER A 270 27.03 9.07 -30.47
N PHE A 271 26.15 8.38 -29.75
CA PHE A 271 25.17 7.50 -30.40
C PHE A 271 24.14 8.29 -31.20
N PRO A 272 23.66 7.77 -32.34
CA PRO A 272 22.58 8.40 -33.10
C PRO A 272 21.33 8.63 -32.24
N SER A 273 20.61 9.73 -32.47
CA SER A 273 19.37 10.02 -31.72
C SER A 273 18.33 8.91 -31.91
N ASP A 274 18.22 8.33 -33.11
CA ASP A 274 17.30 7.23 -33.44
C ASP A 274 17.53 5.97 -32.57
N PHE A 275 18.77 5.73 -32.12
CA PHE A 275 19.05 4.64 -31.19
C PHE A 275 18.33 4.85 -29.87
N TRP A 276 18.41 6.07 -29.32
CA TRP A 276 17.73 6.42 -28.07
C TRP A 276 16.22 6.49 -28.23
N GLU A 277 15.72 6.97 -29.37
CA GLU A 277 14.29 6.99 -29.68
C GLU A 277 13.72 5.58 -29.80
N GLY A 278 14.44 4.65 -30.45
CA GLY A 278 14.05 3.24 -30.53
C GLY A 278 13.88 2.60 -29.16
N LEU A 279 14.76 2.91 -28.18
CA LEU A 279 14.62 2.41 -26.81
C LEU A 279 13.37 2.92 -26.09
N LEU A 280 12.83 4.08 -26.49
CA LEU A 280 11.61 4.65 -25.94
C LEU A 280 10.35 4.21 -26.69
N ALA A 281 10.48 3.77 -27.95
CA ALA A 281 9.39 3.40 -28.85
C ALA A 281 8.86 1.98 -28.68
N ASP A 282 9.62 1.06 -28.07
CA ASP A 282 9.23 -0.35 -27.78
C ASP A 282 8.07 -0.47 -26.75
N LYS A 283 7.20 0.54 -26.63
CA LYS A 283 6.11 0.67 -25.65
C LYS A 283 4.72 0.42 -26.24
N GLU A 284 4.56 -0.57 -27.11
CA GLU A 284 3.26 -1.23 -27.23
C GLU A 284 3.19 -2.33 -26.17
N ASP A 285 2.75 -1.93 -24.98
CA ASP A 285 2.36 -2.86 -23.91
C ASP A 285 1.16 -3.69 -24.44
N PRO A 286 1.23 -5.04 -24.46
CA PRO A 286 0.08 -5.86 -24.82
C PRO A 286 -1.06 -5.55 -23.85
N LEU A 287 -2.11 -4.95 -24.42
CA LEU A 287 -3.39 -4.65 -23.78
C LEU A 287 -3.78 -5.73 -22.77
N VAL A 288 -4.00 -5.31 -21.53
CA VAL A 288 -4.81 -6.05 -20.56
C VAL A 288 -6.10 -6.49 -21.28
N PRO A 289 -6.43 -7.80 -21.34
CA PRO A 289 -7.66 -8.23 -21.99
C PRO A 289 -8.85 -7.55 -21.31
N PRO A 290 -9.80 -6.97 -22.08
CA PRO A 290 -11.01 -6.44 -21.47
C PRO A 290 -11.75 -7.62 -20.85
N VAL A 291 -11.98 -7.56 -19.54
CA VAL A 291 -12.97 -8.42 -18.90
C VAL A 291 -14.32 -8.02 -19.50
N VAL A 292 -14.83 -8.88 -20.36
CA VAL A 292 -16.14 -8.75 -20.99
C VAL A 292 -17.23 -8.91 -19.93
N ASP A 293 -17.74 -7.80 -19.40
CA ASP A 293 -19.02 -7.80 -18.71
C ASP A 293 -20.14 -7.63 -19.73
N ALA A 294 -20.98 -8.66 -19.81
CA ALA A 294 -22.17 -8.70 -20.64
C ALA A 294 -23.26 -7.76 -20.09
N ASN A 295 -23.73 -6.86 -20.95
CA ASN A 295 -25.10 -6.35 -21.09
C ASN A 295 -25.98 -6.22 -19.82
N VAL A 296 -26.22 -4.97 -19.38
CA VAL A 296 -27.58 -4.43 -19.19
C VAL A 296 -27.57 -2.95 -19.56
N GLY A 297 -28.46 -2.56 -20.48
CA GLY A 297 -28.54 -1.21 -21.02
C GLY A 297 -29.28 -0.19 -20.15
N ILE A 298 -29.54 0.95 -20.80
CA ILE A 298 -30.47 2.06 -20.49
C ILE A 298 -29.79 3.38 -20.05
N VAL A 299 -29.73 4.29 -21.04
CA VAL A 299 -30.01 5.74 -21.02
C VAL A 299 -28.94 6.70 -20.48
N CYS A 300 -28.46 7.58 -21.37
CA CYS A 300 -27.81 8.86 -21.07
C CYS A 300 -28.88 9.95 -20.79
N PRO A 301 -28.58 11.00 -20.00
CA PRO A 301 -28.00 12.19 -20.63
C PRO A 301 -27.00 13.03 -19.79
N SER A 302 -26.00 13.56 -20.51
CA SER A 302 -25.42 14.91 -20.39
C SER A 302 -24.39 15.28 -19.29
N THR A 303 -23.27 15.83 -19.78
CA THR A 303 -22.40 16.91 -19.24
C THR A 303 -21.75 16.77 -17.85
N SER A 304 -20.43 16.52 -17.82
CA SER A 304 -19.41 17.47 -17.31
C SER A 304 -18.03 16.83 -17.20
N ARG A 305 -17.03 17.70 -17.39
CA ARG A 305 -15.60 17.46 -17.45
C ARG A 305 -15.07 17.24 -16.02
N GLY A 306 -14.37 16.14 -15.74
CA GLY A 306 -13.76 15.93 -14.43
C GLY A 306 -12.94 14.64 -14.35
N THR A 307 -11.67 14.78 -14.01
CA THR A 307 -10.68 13.71 -13.78
C THR A 307 -11.20 12.66 -12.79
N GLU A 308 -11.48 11.45 -13.27
CA GLU A 308 -11.83 10.33 -12.39
C GLU A 308 -10.58 9.58 -11.93
N LYS A 309 -10.30 9.68 -10.63
CA LYS A 309 -9.36 8.82 -9.91
C LYS A 309 -9.92 7.40 -9.93
N ILE A 310 -9.17 6.46 -10.50
CA ILE A 310 -9.56 5.06 -10.71
C ILE A 310 -9.80 4.28 -9.39
N PHE A 311 -9.33 4.79 -8.25
CA PHE A 311 -9.71 4.28 -6.94
C PHE A 311 -10.19 5.40 -6.02
N LYS A 312 -11.46 5.34 -5.61
CA LYS A 312 -11.97 6.11 -4.46
C LYS A 312 -11.57 5.37 -3.17
N PRO A 313 -11.18 6.06 -2.09
CA PRO A 313 -11.00 5.44 -0.79
C PRO A 313 -12.34 4.85 -0.33
N LEU A 314 -12.39 3.56 -0.02
CA LEU A 314 -13.53 2.95 0.65
C LEU A 314 -13.53 3.41 2.12
N THR A 315 -14.12 4.57 2.40
CA THR A 315 -14.58 4.87 3.75
C THR A 315 -15.86 4.08 4.02
N SER A 316 -15.82 3.24 5.06
CA SER A 316 -16.97 2.53 5.63
C SER A 316 -18.16 3.47 5.82
N PRO A 317 -19.42 3.05 5.58
CA PRO A 317 -20.56 3.91 5.86
C PRO A 317 -20.70 4.12 7.37
N GLU A 318 -20.78 5.38 7.77
CA GLU A 318 -21.14 5.81 9.12
C GLU A 318 -22.54 5.30 9.48
N LEU A 319 -22.64 4.51 10.54
CA LEU A 319 -23.92 4.20 11.18
C LEU A 319 -24.38 5.42 11.98
N SER A 320 -25.24 6.23 11.35
CA SER A 320 -26.03 7.27 12.01
C SER A 320 -26.88 6.66 13.15
N LYS A 321 -26.56 7.02 14.39
CA LYS A 321 -27.39 6.71 15.57
C LYS A 321 -28.66 7.57 15.54
N TYR A 322 -29.77 6.95 15.18
CA TYR A 322 -31.10 7.51 15.40
C TYR A 322 -31.46 7.54 16.89
N SER A 323 -32.12 8.63 17.24
CA SER A 323 -32.86 9.00 18.45
C SER A 323 -33.26 7.91 19.44
N LYS A 324 -33.00 8.18 20.72
CA LYS A 324 -33.67 7.57 21.89
C LYS A 324 -35.17 7.86 21.84
N THR A 325 -35.99 6.83 21.98
CA THR A 325 -37.38 6.93 22.44
C THR A 325 -37.52 6.33 23.83
N THR A 326 -38.12 7.09 24.72
CA THR A 326 -38.54 6.78 26.09
C THR A 326 -39.80 5.92 26.14
N SER A 327 -39.82 4.91 27.03
CA SER A 327 -40.97 4.24 27.70
C SER A 327 -40.51 2.83 28.12
N GLY A 328 -40.70 2.25 29.30
CA GLY A 328 -41.46 2.56 30.52
C GLY A 328 -41.78 1.23 31.24
N GLY A 329 -41.54 1.13 32.57
CA GLY A 329 -42.05 0.09 33.50
C GLY A 329 -41.08 -1.07 33.86
N SER A 330 -40.46 -1.09 35.06
CA SER A 330 -40.94 -1.66 36.37
C SER A 330 -40.99 -3.20 36.39
N ILE A 331 -40.54 -4.01 37.38
CA ILE A 331 -40.17 -3.97 38.81
C ILE A 331 -39.61 -5.42 39.07
N LYS A 332 -38.53 -5.77 39.79
CA LYS A 332 -38.26 -5.86 41.25
C LYS A 332 -37.01 -6.74 41.40
N GLY A 333 -36.15 -6.52 42.41
CA GLY A 333 -35.06 -7.47 42.71
C GLY A 333 -34.01 -6.94 43.69
N ARG A 334 -34.42 -6.77 44.94
CA ARG A 334 -33.67 -6.25 46.09
C ARG A 334 -32.72 -7.31 46.67
N ILE A 335 -31.42 -7.01 46.79
CA ILE A 335 -30.56 -7.54 47.87
C ILE A 335 -29.63 -6.40 48.34
N LYS A 336 -29.66 -6.14 49.66
CA LYS A 336 -28.84 -5.16 50.39
C LYS A 336 -27.70 -5.86 51.14
N HIS A 337 -26.75 -5.03 51.59
CA HIS A 337 -25.79 -5.17 52.71
C HIS A 337 -24.39 -5.68 52.32
N PHE A 338 -23.24 -5.15 52.77
CA PHE A 338 -22.75 -4.13 53.75
C PHE A 338 -21.48 -3.51 53.09
N GLY A 339 -21.04 -2.25 53.22
CA GLY A 339 -20.78 -1.41 54.40
C GLY A 339 -19.25 -1.16 54.53
N GLY A 340 -18.79 0.11 54.50
CA GLY A 340 -17.41 0.47 54.86
C GLY A 340 -16.85 1.74 54.19
N THR A 341 -16.78 2.83 54.95
CA THR A 341 -16.38 4.22 54.59
C THR A 341 -14.96 4.60 55.03
N PHE A 342 -14.47 5.76 54.53
CA PHE A 342 -13.33 6.61 54.99
C PHE A 342 -11.92 6.18 54.50
N ASN A 343 -10.94 7.03 54.14
CA ASN A 343 -10.67 8.47 54.32
C ASN A 343 -9.62 8.96 53.29
N ASN A 344 -9.64 10.25 52.94
CA ASN A 344 -8.52 11.05 52.39
C ASN A 344 -7.88 11.82 53.60
N PRO A 345 -6.63 12.37 53.62
CA PRO A 345 -6.26 13.55 52.79
C PRO A 345 -4.74 13.84 52.51
N SER A 346 -4.52 14.88 51.69
CA SER A 346 -3.47 15.94 51.75
C SER A 346 -2.00 15.76 51.25
N LYS A 347 -1.68 16.63 50.28
CA LYS A 347 -0.42 17.24 49.77
C LYS A 347 0.47 17.89 50.88
N PRO A 348 1.77 18.29 50.68
CA PRO A 348 2.20 19.28 49.65
C PRO A 348 3.65 19.24 49.10
N LYS A 349 3.90 20.21 48.19
CA LYS A 349 5.12 20.60 47.44
C LYS A 349 6.32 20.98 48.32
N ASN A 350 7.54 20.83 47.78
CA ASN A 350 8.62 21.82 47.90
C ASN A 350 9.76 21.60 46.88
N GLU A 351 10.08 22.64 46.12
CA GLU A 351 11.40 23.01 45.59
C GLU A 351 11.94 24.13 46.53
N PRO A 352 13.25 24.45 46.66
CA PRO A 352 14.08 24.94 45.53
C PRO A 352 15.62 24.70 45.61
N GLY A 353 16.35 25.04 44.53
CA GLY A 353 17.58 25.85 44.67
C GLY A 353 18.96 25.31 44.20
N LYS A 354 19.27 25.55 42.92
CA LYS A 354 20.48 26.22 42.35
C LYS A 354 21.94 25.79 42.65
N LYS A 355 22.71 25.77 41.53
CA LYS A 355 24.18 25.98 41.29
C LYS A 355 25.09 24.73 41.35
N LYS A 356 26.15 24.52 40.57
CA LYS A 356 26.74 25.03 39.29
C LYS A 356 28.13 24.31 39.14
N PHE A 357 28.50 23.88 37.92
CA PHE A 357 29.87 23.66 37.36
C PHE A 357 30.88 22.63 37.95
N PHE A 358 31.51 21.83 37.06
CA PHE A 358 32.96 21.65 36.77
C PHE A 358 33.17 20.36 35.90
N THR A 359 33.47 20.46 34.60
CA THR A 359 34.75 20.22 33.85
C THR A 359 35.42 18.83 33.96
N SER A 360 35.85 18.32 32.79
CA SER A 360 36.63 17.09 32.52
C SER A 360 38.06 17.10 33.09
N PRO A 361 38.73 15.93 33.19
CA PRO A 361 40.18 15.84 33.39
C PRO A 361 40.98 15.29 32.19
N LYS A 362 42.10 16.00 31.94
CA LYS A 362 43.42 15.66 31.35
C LYS A 362 43.52 14.88 30.05
#